data_AF-A0A0K8QFT5-F1
#
_entry.id   AF-A0A0K8QFT5-F1
#
_cell.length_a   1.000
_cell.length_b   1.000
_cell.length_c   1.000
_cell.angle_alpha   90.00
_cell.angle_beta   90.00
_cell.angle_gamma   90.00
#
_symmetry.space_group_name_H-M   'P 1'
#
loop_
_entity.id
_entity.type
_entity.pdbx_description
1 polymer ?
#
loop_
_entity_poly.entity_id
_entity_poly.type
_entity_poly.pdbx_seq_one_letter_code
_entity_poly.pdbx_strand_id
1 'polypeptide(L)'
;MATAAQWIQGARLRTLPAAIAPVLIGTAAAYELQSFRLLNAILAALVALLLQIGVNYANDYSDGIRAPTRTAWVRSGWSVPALHDRTTSSGLRSARSAWP
;
A
#
# COMPACT_ATOMS: atom_id res chain seq x y z
N MET A 1 -16.10 13.17 14.88
CA MET A 1 -16.52 12.94 13.48
C MET A 1 -15.31 13.19 12.61
N ALA A 2 -14.99 12.32 11.66
CA ALA A 2 -13.81 12.53 10.82
C ALA A 2 -13.99 13.79 9.96
N THR A 3 -12.98 14.65 9.91
CA THR A 3 -12.98 15.88 9.11
C THR A 3 -12.72 15.55 7.64
N ALA A 4 -13.13 16.44 6.72
CA ALA A 4 -12.84 16.28 5.29
C ALA A 4 -11.34 16.10 5.02
N ALA A 5 -10.48 16.78 5.78
CA ALA A 5 -9.03 16.63 5.69
C ALA A 5 -8.56 15.21 6.05
N GLN A 6 -9.18 14.57 7.05
CA GLN A 6 -8.85 13.19 7.43
C GLN A 6 -9.27 12.18 6.36
N TRP A 7 -10.42 12.38 5.72
CA TRP A 7 -10.83 11.57 4.57
C TRP A 7 -9.86 11.70 3.40
N ILE A 8 -9.48 12.93 3.06
CA ILE A 8 -8.50 13.25 2.01
C ILE A 8 -7.13 12.63 2.31
N GLN A 9 -6.70 12.69 3.57
CA GLN A 9 -5.42 12.14 3.99
C GLN A 9 -5.39 10.61 3.90
N GLY A 10 -6.46 9.93 4.31
CA GLY A 10 -6.60 8.46 4.19
C GLY A 10 -6.71 7.97 2.74
N ALA A 11 -7.25 8.78 1.82
CA ALA A 11 -7.25 8.47 0.40
C ALA A 11 -5.82 8.45 -0.22
N ARG A 12 -4.82 8.98 0.50
CA ARG A 12 -3.41 9.12 0.07
C ARG A 12 -3.30 9.66 -1.37
N LEU A 13 -3.91 10.82 -1.63
CA LEU A 13 -4.00 11.44 -2.97
C LEU A 13 -2.66 11.52 -3.73
N ARG A 14 -1.53 11.63 -3.01
CA ARG A 14 -0.18 11.64 -3.59
C ARG A 14 0.21 10.33 -4.31
N THR A 15 -0.52 9.23 -4.08
CA THR A 15 -0.34 7.93 -4.74
C THR A 15 -1.21 7.74 -5.98
N LEU A 16 -2.20 8.63 -6.21
CA LEU A 16 -3.10 8.52 -7.36
C LEU A 16 -2.42 8.59 -8.74
N PRO A 17 -1.31 9.33 -8.94
CA PRO A 17 -0.58 9.26 -10.21
C PRO A 17 -0.12 7.84 -10.57
N ALA A 18 0.14 6.98 -9.57
CA ALA A 18 0.53 5.59 -9.81
C ALA A 18 -0.63 4.75 -10.40
N ALA A 19 -1.88 5.09 -10.08
CA ALA A 19 -3.06 4.43 -10.64
C ALA A 19 -3.31 4.78 -12.11
N ILE A 20 -2.80 5.93 -12.57
CA ILE A 20 -2.97 6.40 -13.95
C ILE A 20 -2.02 5.66 -14.91
N ALA A 21 -0.82 5.29 -14.45
CA ALA A 21 0.18 4.61 -15.27
C ALA A 21 -0.35 3.34 -15.99
N PRO A 22 -0.98 2.36 -15.31
CA PRO A 22 -1.51 1.17 -15.99
C PRO A 22 -2.65 1.50 -16.98
N VAL A 23 -3.46 2.53 -16.70
CA VAL A 23 -4.54 2.96 -17.60
C VAL A 23 -3.98 3.57 -18.88
N LEU A 24 -2.92 4.38 -18.79
CA LEU A 24 -2.23 4.94 -19.95
C LEU A 24 -1.60 3.83 -20.81
N ILE A 25 -0.95 2.85 -20.17
CA ILE A 25 -0.35 1.70 -20.87
C ILE A 25 -1.44 0.90 -21.61
N GLY A 26 -2.55 0.58 -20.93
CA GLY A 26 -3.66 -0.14 -21.56
C GLY A 26 -4.33 0.66 -22.68
N THR A 27 -4.44 1.98 -22.52
CA THR A 27 -5.00 2.87 -23.55
C THR A 27 -4.10 2.97 -24.78
N ALA A 28 -2.79 3.08 -24.59
CA ALA A 28 -1.81 3.06 -25.68
C ALA A 28 -1.83 1.72 -26.44
N ALA A 29 -1.89 0.59 -25.72
CA ALA A 29 -2.02 -0.72 -26.35
C ALA A 29 -3.32 -0.85 -27.17
N ALA A 30 -4.45 -0.35 -26.67
CA ALA A 30 -5.72 -0.37 -27.39
C ALA A 30 -5.70 0.52 -28.65
N TYR A 31 -4.93 1.61 -28.62
CA TYR A 31 -4.73 2.49 -29.78
C TYR A 31 -3.97 1.79 -30.90
N GLU A 32 -2.86 1.13 -30.58
CA GLU A 32 -2.08 0.34 -31.56
C GLU A 32 -2.92 -0.77 -32.21
N LEU A 33 -3.80 -1.42 -31.43
CA LEU A 33 -4.70 -2.48 -31.91
C LEU A 33 -5.93 -1.97 -32.67
N GLN A 34 -6.03 -0.67 -32.96
CA GLN A 34 -7.20 -0.04 -33.61
C GLN A 34 -8.53 -0.30 -32.87
N SER A 35 -8.47 -0.66 -31.58
CA SER A 35 -9.63 -0.98 -30.73
C SER A 35 -9.85 0.09 -29.66
N PHE A 36 -9.29 1.28 -29.84
CA PHE A 36 -9.44 2.37 -28.89
C PHE A 36 -10.90 2.81 -28.77
N ARG A 37 -11.38 2.86 -27.52
CA ARG A 37 -12.70 3.34 -27.15
C ARG A 37 -12.54 4.32 -25.99
N LEU A 38 -12.83 5.60 -26.24
CA LEU A 38 -12.69 6.68 -25.26
C LEU A 38 -13.49 6.38 -23.97
N LEU A 39 -14.71 5.85 -24.10
CA LEU A 39 -15.53 5.47 -22.96
C LEU A 39 -14.84 4.42 -22.07
N ASN A 40 -14.22 3.41 -22.67
CA ASN A 40 -13.51 2.36 -21.94
C ASN A 40 -12.28 2.91 -21.20
N ALA A 41 -11.55 3.84 -21.83
CA ALA A 41 -10.40 4.49 -21.20
C ALA A 41 -10.82 5.33 -19.97
N ILE A 42 -11.94 6.07 -20.07
CA ILE A 42 -12.49 6.84 -18.95
C ILE A 42 -12.98 5.92 -17.83
N LEU A 43 -13.71 4.85 -18.18
CA LEU A 43 -14.18 3.88 -17.18
C LEU A 43 -13.00 3.16 -16.49
N ALA A 44 -11.96 2.80 -17.23
CA ALA A 44 -10.74 2.22 -16.69
C ALA A 44 -10.02 3.20 -15.75
N ALA A 45 -9.93 4.48 -16.12
CA ALA A 45 -9.37 5.52 -15.25
C ALA A 45 -10.16 5.67 -13.94
N LEU A 46 -11.49 5.69 -14.03
CA LEU A 46 -12.36 5.77 -12.87
C LEU A 46 -12.16 4.56 -11.94
N VAL A 47 -12.19 3.35 -12.49
CA VAL A 47 -11.97 2.10 -11.73
C VAL A 47 -10.59 2.10 -11.08
N ALA A 48 -9.54 2.47 -11.81
CA ALA A 48 -8.18 2.50 -11.28
C ALA A 48 -8.05 3.48 -10.10
N LEU A 49 -8.63 4.67 -10.21
CA LEU A 49 -8.62 5.67 -9.13
C LEU A 49 -9.41 5.18 -7.91
N LEU A 50 -10.60 4.63 -8.10
CA LEU A 50 -11.41 4.09 -7.01
C LEU A 50 -10.73 2.90 -6.32
N LEU A 51 -10.09 2.01 -7.08
CA LEU A 51 -9.32 0.90 -6.54
C LEU A 51 -8.10 1.38 -5.74
N GLN A 52 -7.38 2.38 -6.23
CA GLN A 52 -6.24 2.94 -5.51
C GLN A 52 -6.67 3.52 -4.15
N ILE A 53 -7.77 4.26 -4.12
CA ILE A 53 -8.36 4.80 -2.89
C ILE A 53 -8.81 3.65 -1.96
N GLY A 54 -9.48 2.64 -2.50
CA GLY A 54 -9.96 1.48 -1.73
C GLY A 54 -8.82 0.69 -1.08
N VAL A 55 -7.73 0.44 -1.80
CA VAL A 55 -6.54 -0.25 -1.27
C VAL A 55 -5.85 0.60 -0.20
N ASN A 56 -5.77 1.92 -0.38
CA ASN A 56 -5.20 2.83 0.63
C ASN A 56 -5.98 2.73 1.95
N TYR A 57 -7.32 2.78 1.90
CA TYR A 57 -8.14 2.62 3.09
C TYR A 57 -8.06 1.22 3.71
N ALA A 58 -8.05 0.17 2.88
CA ALA A 58 -7.93 -1.21 3.37
C ALA A 58 -6.59 -1.44 4.09
N ASN A 59 -5.51 -0.87 3.56
CA ASN A 59 -4.20 -0.93 4.18
C ASN A 59 -4.19 -0.20 5.53
N ASP A 60 -4.70 1.03 5.59
CA ASP A 60 -4.79 1.83 6.83
C ASP A 60 -5.61 1.11 7.92
N TYR A 61 -6.71 0.46 7.53
CA TYR A 61 -7.52 -0.35 8.45
C TYR A 61 -6.73 -1.57 8.98
N SER A 62 -6.06 -2.30 8.08
CA SER A 62 -5.29 -3.49 8.46
C SER A 62 -4.10 -3.16 9.35
N ASP A 63 -3.45 -2.01 9.14
CA ASP A 63 -2.37 -1.49 9.97
C ASP A 63 -2.89 -1.07 11.35
N GLY A 64 -4.08 -0.47 11.39
CA GLY A 64 -4.79 -0.15 12.63
C GLY A 64 -5.09 -1.38 13.50
N ILE A 65 -5.40 -2.53 12.90
CA ILE A 65 -5.60 -3.80 13.62
C ILE A 65 -4.27 -4.45 14.05
N ARG A 66 -3.23 -4.33 13.22
CA ARG A 66 -1.90 -4.93 13.50
C ARG A 66 -1.10 -4.13 14.53
N ALA A 67 -1.31 -2.82 14.64
CA ALA A 67 -0.62 -1.96 15.60
C ALA A 67 -0.84 -2.33 17.08
N PRO A 68 -2.06 -2.69 17.54
CA PRO A 68 -2.31 -3.24 18.88
C PRO A 68 -1.47 -4.48 19.19
N THR A 69 -1.41 -5.42 18.25
CA THR A 69 -0.59 -6.63 18.40
C THR A 69 0.88 -6.24 18.52
N ARG A 70 1.38 -5.41 17.60
CA ARG A 70 2.78 -4.93 17.61
C ARG A 70 3.15 -4.21 18.92
N THR A 71 2.27 -3.35 19.42
CA THR A 71 2.49 -2.60 20.68
C THR A 71 2.39 -3.46 21.93
N ALA A 72 1.63 -4.55 21.90
CA ALA A 72 1.61 -5.54 22.98
C ALA A 72 2.97 -6.26 23.09
N TRP A 73 3.54 -6.73 21.98
CA TRP A 73 4.88 -7.35 21.95
C TRP A 73 5.96 -6.41 22.48
N VAL A 74 6.02 -5.18 21.95
CA VAL A 74 7.01 -4.17 22.38
C VAL A 74 6.88 -3.84 23.87
N ARG A 75 5.66 -3.68 24.39
CA ARG A 75 5.45 -3.43 25.84
C ARG A 75 5.84 -4.61 26.72
N SER A 76 5.71 -5.84 26.23
CA SER A 76 6.10 -7.05 26.97
C SER A 76 7.60 -7.33 26.98
N GLY A 77 8.42 -6.45 26.38
CA GLY A 77 9.88 -6.62 26.28
C GLY A 77 10.32 -7.60 25.20
N TRP A 78 9.38 -8.15 24.43
CA TRP A 78 9.65 -9.05 23.32
C TRP A 78 9.79 -8.27 22.02
N SER A 79 10.83 -8.59 21.26
CA SER A 79 10.96 -8.15 19.86
C SER A 79 9.73 -8.66 19.10
N VAL A 80 9.02 -7.77 18.41
CA VAL A 80 7.99 -8.17 17.43
C VAL A 80 8.66 -9.19 16.52
N PRO A 81 8.13 -10.42 16.36
CA PRO A 81 8.71 -11.37 15.42
C PRO A 81 8.77 -10.68 14.08
N ALA A 82 9.97 -10.27 13.67
CA ALA A 82 10.17 -9.73 12.35
C ALA A 82 9.77 -10.87 11.43
N LEU A 83 8.66 -10.69 10.72
CA LEU A 83 8.39 -11.51 9.54
C LEU A 83 9.66 -11.37 8.71
N HIS A 84 10.46 -12.44 8.68
CA HIS A 84 11.85 -12.43 8.23
C HIS A 84 12.02 -11.51 7.03
N ASP A 85 12.61 -10.33 7.26
CA ASP A 85 12.92 -9.39 6.19
C ASP A 85 14.06 -10.03 5.40
N ARG A 86 13.70 -10.69 4.29
CA ARG A 86 14.65 -11.33 3.38
C ARG A 86 15.43 -10.32 2.53
N THR A 87 15.55 -9.06 2.95
CA THR A 87 16.33 -8.06 2.20
C THR A 87 17.33 -7.22 2.99
N THR A 88 17.45 -7.36 4.32
CA THR A 88 18.53 -6.69 5.05
C THR A 88 19.72 -7.61 5.29
N SER A 89 20.70 -7.54 4.40
CA SER A 89 22.06 -8.04 4.58
C SER A 89 22.84 -7.25 5.65
N SER A 90 22.36 -7.28 6.91
CA SER A 90 23.09 -6.71 8.07
C SER A 90 23.10 -7.65 9.28
N GLY A 91 22.78 -8.93 9.07
CA GLY A 91 22.80 -9.98 10.09
C GLY A 91 24.19 -10.51 10.43
N LEU A 92 25.09 -9.67 10.96
CA LEU A 92 26.37 -10.18 11.52
C LEU A 92 26.83 -9.57 12.85
N ARG A 93 26.02 -8.74 13.55
CA ARG A 93 26.51 -8.09 14.77
C ARG A 93 25.74 -8.25 16.09
N SER A 94 24.59 -8.93 16.15
CA SER A 94 23.87 -9.05 17.44
C SER A 94 23.64 -10.47 17.96
N ALA A 95 24.14 -11.51 17.29
CA ALA A 95 23.95 -12.90 17.73
C ALA A 95 25.09 -13.43 18.64
N ARG A 96 25.64 -12.60 19.54
CA ARG A 96 26.80 -13.03 20.35
C ARG A 96 26.75 -12.78 21.86
N SER A 97 25.61 -12.45 22.45
CA SER A 97 25.55 -12.27 23.92
C SER A 97 24.19 -12.58 24.56
N ALA A 98 23.40 -13.49 23.98
CA ALA A 98 22.08 -13.84 24.52
C ALA A 98 21.88 -15.35 24.71
N TRP A 99 22.90 -16.05 25.21
CA TRP A 99 22.74 -17.38 25.80
C TRP A 99 23.58 -17.47 27.08
N PRO A 100 23.04 -18.01 28.19
CA PRO A 100 23.82 -18.31 29.39
C PRO A 100 24.87 -19.41 29.14
#